data_AF-A0A660M9E6-F1
#
_entry.id   AF-A0A660M9E6-F1
#
_cell.length_a   1.000
_cell.length_b   1.000
_cell.length_c   1.000
_cell.angle_alpha   90.00
_cell.angle_beta   90.00
_cell.angle_gamma   90.00
#
_symmetry.space_group_name_H-M   'P 1'
#
loop_
_entity.id
_entity.type
_entity.pdbx_description
1 polymer ?
#
loop_
_entity_poly.entity_id
_entity_poly.type
_entity_poly.pdbx_seq_one_letter_code
_entity_poly.pdbx_strand_id
1 'polypeptide(L)' 'MMSFWNDLPQPFFVLAPMEAVTDVVFRHVVERAGAPDVFFTEFANATGWVHAGDRAIAGRLIKTDDE' A
#
# COMPACT_ATOMS: atom_id res chain seq x y z
N MET A 1 8.45 12.58 18.36
CA MET A 1 7.37 11.65 17.99
C MET A 1 8.03 10.39 17.45
N MET A 2 7.73 9.21 18.02
CA MET A 2 8.24 7.93 17.52
C MET A 2 7.30 7.43 16.42
N SER A 3 7.85 7.21 15.23
CA SER A 3 7.18 6.58 14.09
C SER A 3 8.01 5.37 13.69
N PHE A 4 7.38 4.30 13.19
CA PHE A 4 8.08 3.08 12.77
C PHE A 4 9.15 3.34 11.70
N TRP A 5 9.02 4.43 10.93
CA TRP A 5 10.04 4.94 10.01
C TRP A 5 11.43 5.11 10.64
N ASN A 6 11.51 5.37 11.95
CA ASN A 6 12.77 5.51 12.68
C ASN A 6 13.40 4.17 13.06
N ASP A 7 12.64 3.07 12.98
CA ASP A 7 13.03 1.73 13.43
C ASP A 7 13.38 0.80 12.25
N LEU A 8 13.24 1.26 11.01
CA LEU A 8 13.55 0.50 9.79
C LEU A 8 15.06 0.28 9.60
N PRO A 9 15.48 -0.87 9.01
CA PRO A 9 16.87 -1.08 8.62
C PRO A 9 17.32 -0.03 7.58
N GLN A 10 18.61 0.29 7.55
CA GLN A 10 19.15 1.23 6.55
C GLN A 10 20.31 0.60 5.75
N PRO A 11 20.22 0.55 4.41
CA PRO A 11 19.06 0.93 3.58
C PRO A 11 17.88 -0.05 3.75
N PHE A 12 16.67 0.42 3.45
CA PHE A 12 15.46 -0.42 3.33
C PHE A 12 14.90 -0.34 1.92
N PHE A 13 14.09 -1.32 1.57
CA PHE A 13 13.39 -1.42 0.30
C PHE A 13 11.90 -1.13 0.48
N VAL A 14 11.32 -0.52 -0.53
CA VAL A 14 9.87 -0.29 -0.61
C VAL A 14 9.35 -0.78 -1.96
N LEU A 15 8.14 -1.34 -1.97
CA LEU A 15 7.41 -1.50 -3.23
C LEU A 15 6.77 -0.15 -3.57
N ALA A 16 7.21 0.47 -4.66
CA ALA A 16 6.69 1.77 -5.09
C ALA A 16 5.19 1.68 -5.42
N PRO A 17 4.37 2.69 -5.05
CA PRO A 17 2.96 2.72 -5.43
C PRO A 17 2.81 2.92 -6.95
N MET A 18 2.04 2.05 -7.60
CA MET A 18 1.79 2.10 -9.04
C MET A 18 0.31 1.85 -9.31
N GLU A 19 -0.36 2.84 -9.91
CA GLU A 19 -1.79 2.77 -10.25
C GLU A 19 -2.09 1.62 -11.21
N ALA A 20 -3.15 0.88 -10.94
CA ALA A 20 -3.57 -0.33 -11.66
C ALA A 20 -2.52 -1.45 -11.70
N VAL A 21 -1.52 -1.42 -10.81
CA VAL A 21 -0.46 -2.43 -10.73
C VAL A 21 -0.30 -2.96 -9.31
N THR A 22 -0.09 -2.11 -8.30
CA THR A 22 0.14 -2.55 -6.91
C THR A 22 -1.15 -2.75 -6.12
N ASP A 23 -2.10 -3.47 -6.72
CA ASP A 23 -3.33 -3.89 -6.03
C ASP A 23 -3.03 -4.95 -4.96
N VAL A 24 -4.05 -5.36 -4.20
CA VAL A 24 -3.89 -6.33 -3.11
C VAL A 24 -3.35 -7.68 -3.61
N VAL A 25 -3.75 -8.12 -4.80
CA VAL A 25 -3.31 -9.39 -5.38
C VAL A 25 -1.83 -9.33 -5.71
N PHE A 26 -1.37 -8.25 -6.35
CA PHE A 26 0.03 -8.08 -6.71
C PHE A 26 0.93 -7.96 -5.48
N ARG A 27 0.47 -7.28 -4.42
CA ARG A 27 1.24 -7.19 -3.17
C ARG A 27 1.48 -8.56 -2.54
N HIS A 28 0.48 -9.44 -2.49
CA HIS A 28 0.68 -10.83 -2.02
C HIS A 28 1.60 -11.65 -2.93
N VAL A 29 1.61 -11.39 -4.24
CA VAL A 29 2.59 -12.02 -5.14
C VAL A 29 4.00 -11.59 -4.78
N VAL A 30 4.22 -10.29 -4.57
CA VAL A 30 5.54 -9.74 -4.18
C VAL A 30 5.95 -10.21 -2.79
N GLU A 31 5.02 -10.27 -1.84
CA GLU A 31 5.25 -10.80 -0.49
C GLU A 31 5.86 -12.21 -0.52
N ARG A 32 5.35 -13.07 -1.40
CA ARG A 32 5.85 -14.45 -1.59
C ARG A 32 7.15 -14.52 -2.39
N ALA A 33 7.39 -13.58 -3.30
CA ALA A 33 8.55 -13.59 -4.20
C ALA A 33 9.79 -12.94 -3.57
N GLY A 34 9.59 -11.94 -2.70
CA GLY A 34 10.66 -11.15 -2.09
C GLY A 34 10.08 -9.88 -1.48
N ALA A 35 9.54 -9.99 -0.26
CA ALA A 35 8.91 -8.88 0.42
C ALA A 35 9.87 -7.69 0.65
N PRO A 36 9.47 -6.45 0.35
CA PRO A 36 10.14 -5.25 0.81
C PRO A 36 9.91 -5.02 2.31
N ASP A 37 10.61 -4.05 2.89
CA ASP A 37 10.38 -3.62 4.27
C ASP A 37 9.06 -2.85 4.42
N VAL A 38 8.60 -2.18 3.36
CA VAL A 38 7.34 -1.42 3.35
C VAL A 38 6.60 -1.58 2.01
N PHE A 39 5.28 -1.77 2.10
CA PHE A 39 4.37 -1.74 0.98
C PHE A 39 3.57 -0.44 0.94
N PHE A 40 3.20 -0.02 -0.27
CA PHE A 40 2.17 1.00 -0.50
C PHE A 40 1.04 0.42 -1.33
N THR A 41 -0.17 0.93 -1.10
CA THR A 41 -1.30 0.70 -1.99
C THR A 41 -1.19 1.56 -3.25
N GLU A 42 -2.17 1.45 -4.13
CA GLU A 42 -2.36 2.41 -5.21
C GLU A 42 -2.76 3.81 -4.69
N PHE A 43 -2.68 4.82 -5.56
CA PHE A 43 -3.00 6.21 -5.20
C PHE A 43 -4.51 6.40 -4.97
N ALA A 44 -4.91 6.78 -3.75
CA ALA A 44 -6.31 7.10 -3.43
C ALA A 44 -6.58 8.61 -3.48
N ASN A 45 -7.58 9.03 -4.26
CA ASN A 45 -7.97 10.45 -4.33
C ASN A 45 -8.65 10.89 -3.02
N ALA A 46 -8.02 11.78 -2.27
CA ALA A 46 -8.52 12.24 -0.97
C ALA A 46 -9.88 12.96 -1.07
N THR A 47 -10.06 13.87 -2.03
CA THR A 47 -11.32 14.59 -2.21
C THR A 47 -12.46 13.64 -2.53
N GLY A 48 -12.24 12.69 -3.45
CA GLY A 48 -13.20 11.66 -3.79
C GLY A 48 -13.54 10.79 -2.59
N TRP A 49 -12.54 10.36 -1.82
CA TRP A 49 -12.76 9.56 -0.61
C TRP A 49 -13.63 10.31 0.41
N VAL A 50 -13.32 11.58 0.70
CA VAL A 50 -14.09 12.41 1.64
C VAL A 50 -15.57 12.52 1.24
N HIS A 51 -15.88 12.61 -0.06
CA HIS A 51 -17.25 12.85 -0.53
C HIS A 51 -18.03 11.59 -0.91
N ALA A 52 -17.36 10.50 -1.28
CA ALA A 52 -18.02 9.30 -1.81
C ALA A 52 -17.51 7.97 -1.24
N GLY A 53 -16.57 7.99 -0.28
CA GLY A 53 -16.13 6.80 0.43
C GLY A 53 -15.43 5.80 -0.49
N ASP A 54 -15.69 4.53 -0.24
CA ASP A 54 -15.15 3.40 -1.01
C ASP A 54 -15.47 3.47 -2.51
N ARG A 55 -16.59 4.11 -2.88
CA ARG A 55 -16.98 4.28 -4.28
C ARG A 55 -15.98 5.13 -5.08
N ALA A 56 -15.29 6.07 -4.44
CA ALA A 56 -14.32 6.94 -5.12
C ALA A 56 -12.94 6.32 -5.27
N ILE A 57 -12.55 5.43 -4.35
CA ILE A 57 -11.24 4.79 -4.38
C ILE A 57 -11.24 3.52 -5.22
N ALA A 58 -12.41 2.95 -5.54
CA ALA A 58 -12.60 1.83 -6.45
C ALA A 58 -11.62 0.67 -6.19
N GLY A 59 -11.50 0.28 -4.91
CA GLY A 59 -10.66 -0.85 -4.49
C GLY A 59 -9.21 -0.51 -4.15
N ARG A 60 -8.75 0.73 -4.37
CA ARG A 60 -7.34 1.12 -4.16
C ARG A 60 -6.84 1.08 -2.70
N LEU A 61 -7.74 0.96 -1.72
CA LEU A 61 -7.39 0.78 -0.29
C LEU A 61 -7.82 -0.59 0.25
N ILE A 62 -8.11 -1.56 -0.62
CA ILE A 62 -8.39 -2.92 -0.18
C ILE A 62 -7.11 -3.54 0.41
N LYS A 63 -7.31 -4.16 1.57
CA LYS A 63 -6.34 -4.99 2.29
C LYS A 63 -7.05 -6.21 2.85
N THR A 64 -6.32 -7.28 3.09
CA THR A 64 -6.80 -8.50 3.74
C THR A 64 -6.29 -8.57 5.18
N ASP A 65 -6.79 -9.52 5.97
CA ASP A 65 -6.41 -9.64 7.40
C ASP A 65 -4.95 -10.11 7.60
N ASP A 66 -4.32 -10.63 6.54
CA ASP A 66 -2.93 -11.05 6.51
C ASP A 66 -1.94 -9.96 6.06
N GLU A 67 -2.42 -8.75 5.72
CA GLU A 67 -1.61 -7.52 5.53
C GLU A 67 -1.63 -6.60 6.77
#